data_AF-A0A8E2B282-F1
#
_entry.id   AF-A0A8E2B282-F1
#
_cell.length_a   1.000
_cell.length_b   1.000
_cell.length_c   1.000
_cell.angle_alpha   90.00
_cell.angle_beta   90.00
_cell.angle_gamma   90.00
#
_symmetry.space_group_name_H-M   'P 1'
#
loop_
_entity.id
_entity.type
_entity.pdbx_description
1 polymer ?
#
loop_
_entity_poly.entity_id
_entity_poly.type
_entity_poly.pdbx_seq_one_letter_code
_entity_poly.pdbx_strand_id
1 'polypeptide(L)'
;MRMALRSAVETLPKLVLLHGRPDILSFRPYLHVMVPQHRIALTRMLVSDHPLAVERLRWAKRYRPPVPWHERLCRLCRDALDDSPHTMLECSAAADPVALRDVFWGKVGAEWARLRSAAHDPAHALALLMARPSLHGLVAKLAYDALEVYARVPI
;
A
#
# COMPACT_ATOMS: atom_id res chain seq x y z
N MET A 1 -25.30 -3.33 12.98
CA MET A 1 -24.54 -2.37 12.15
C MET A 1 -23.01 -2.60 12.16
N ARG A 2 -22.35 -2.74 13.32
CA ARG A 2 -20.88 -2.98 13.41
C ARG A 2 -20.37 -4.23 12.69
N MET A 3 -21.09 -5.35 12.72
CA MET A 3 -20.67 -6.59 12.03
C MET A 3 -20.73 -6.48 10.49
N ALA A 4 -21.76 -5.82 9.94
CA ALA A 4 -21.91 -5.66 8.50
C ALA A 4 -20.81 -4.76 7.91
N LEU A 5 -20.45 -3.67 8.61
CA LEU A 5 -19.35 -2.79 8.24
C LEU A 5 -17.99 -3.49 8.30
N ARG A 6 -17.75 -4.31 9.34
CA ARG A 6 -16.52 -5.12 9.44
C ARG A 6 -16.42 -6.09 8.27
N SER A 7 -17.47 -6.86 8.00
CA SER A 7 -17.51 -7.80 6.87
C SER A 7 -17.26 -7.11 5.52
N ALA A 8 -17.81 -5.92 5.30
CA ALA A 8 -17.56 -5.14 4.10
C ALA A 8 -16.09 -4.68 3.97
N VAL A 9 -15.44 -4.31 5.09
CA VAL A 9 -14.01 -3.94 5.06
C VAL A 9 -13.15 -5.15 4.72
N GLU A 10 -13.40 -6.31 5.34
CA GLU A 10 -12.63 -7.55 5.13
C GLU A 10 -12.78 -8.11 3.70
N THR A 11 -13.89 -7.83 3.01
CA THR A 11 -14.16 -8.37 1.66
C THR A 11 -13.77 -7.45 0.52
N LEU A 12 -13.51 -6.17 0.78
CA LEU A 12 -13.15 -5.20 -0.25
C LEU A 12 -11.64 -5.25 -0.57
N PRO A 13 -11.23 -5.59 -1.82
CA PRO A 13 -9.82 -5.70 -2.20
C PRO A 13 -9.04 -4.40 -1.96
N LYS A 14 -9.67 -3.25 -2.22
CA LYS A 14 -9.08 -1.92 -2.02
C LYS A 14 -8.81 -1.57 -0.55
N LEU A 15 -9.46 -2.25 0.39
CA LEU A 15 -9.32 -2.00 1.83
C LEU A 15 -8.44 -3.06 2.50
N VAL A 16 -7.62 -3.79 1.75
CA VAL A 16 -6.77 -4.86 2.29
C VAL A 16 -5.87 -4.40 3.43
N LEU A 17 -5.42 -3.14 3.39
CA LEU A 17 -4.61 -2.55 4.45
C LEU A 17 -5.40 -2.24 5.73
N LEU A 18 -6.73 -2.33 5.66
CA LEU A 18 -7.66 -2.15 6.77
C LEU A 18 -8.14 -3.46 7.39
N HIS A 19 -7.77 -4.61 6.83
CA HIS A 19 -8.18 -5.93 7.31
C HIS A 19 -7.67 -6.20 8.73
N GLY A 20 -8.48 -6.86 9.55
CA GLY A 20 -8.14 -7.25 10.92
C GLY A 20 -8.01 -6.09 11.93
N ARG A 21 -8.45 -4.86 11.58
CA ARG A 21 -8.25 -3.69 12.45
C ARG A 21 -9.14 -3.68 13.71
N PRO A 22 -8.62 -3.20 14.87
CA PRO A 22 -9.41 -2.93 16.07
C PRO A 22 -10.33 -1.70 15.89
N ASP A 23 -11.17 -1.42 16.90
CA ASP A 23 -12.26 -0.42 16.89
C ASP A 23 -11.92 0.89 16.15
N ILE A 24 -12.91 1.44 15.44
CA ILE A 24 -12.77 2.63 14.58
C ILE A 24 -12.30 3.85 15.39
N LEU A 25 -12.62 3.88 16.69
CA LEU A 25 -12.27 4.96 17.62
C LEU A 25 -10.87 4.84 18.23
N SER A 26 -10.14 3.74 17.99
CA SER A 26 -8.79 3.59 18.54
C SER A 26 -7.77 4.45 17.79
N PHE A 27 -6.90 5.15 18.55
CA PHE A 27 -5.76 5.85 17.96
C PHE A 27 -4.85 4.84 17.26
N ARG A 28 -4.41 5.18 16.05
CA ARG A 28 -3.69 4.24 15.20
C ARG A 28 -2.18 4.39 15.40
N PRO A 29 -1.43 3.31 15.70
CA PRO A 29 0.00 3.42 15.97
C PRO A 29 0.82 4.02 14.80
N TYR A 30 0.38 3.84 13.55
CA TYR A 30 1.07 4.43 12.39
C TYR A 30 1.02 5.96 12.38
N LEU A 31 0.12 6.58 13.15
CA LEU A 31 0.08 8.04 13.33
C LEU A 31 1.19 8.53 14.28
N HIS A 32 1.89 7.65 15.00
CA HIS A 32 3.09 7.98 15.77
C HIS A 32 4.38 7.93 14.95
N VAL A 33 4.33 7.63 13.64
CA VAL A 33 5.51 7.70 12.77
C VAL A 33 6.09 9.12 12.86
N MET A 34 7.35 9.22 13.30
CA MET A 34 7.99 10.49 13.67
C MET A 34 8.15 11.44 12.49
N VAL A 35 8.55 10.92 11.32
CA VAL A 35 8.77 11.72 10.12
C VAL A 35 7.41 12.09 9.49
N PRO A 36 7.02 13.38 9.45
CA PRO A 36 5.69 13.79 8.99
C PRO A 36 5.37 13.36 7.57
N GLN A 37 6.34 13.45 6.65
CA GLN A 37 6.15 13.09 5.23
C GLN A 37 5.87 11.60 5.07
N HIS A 38 6.59 10.75 5.80
CA HIS A 38 6.38 9.30 5.80
C HIS A 38 5.02 8.95 6.39
N ARG A 39 4.63 9.59 7.50
CA ARG A 39 3.32 9.41 8.12
C ARG A 39 2.18 9.78 7.15
N ILE A 40 2.32 10.90 6.45
CA ILE A 40 1.34 11.37 5.45
C ILE A 40 1.28 10.38 4.28
N ALA A 41 2.42 9.94 3.74
CA ALA A 41 2.47 8.98 2.65
C ALA A 41 1.80 7.64 3.02
N LEU A 42 2.10 7.10 4.20
CA LEU A 42 1.45 5.89 4.70
C LEU A 42 -0.05 6.11 4.87
N THR A 43 -0.45 7.24 5.47
CA THR A 43 -1.88 7.55 5.65
C THR A 43 -2.59 7.62 4.31
N ARG A 44 -2.01 8.30 3.31
CA ARG A 44 -2.51 8.35 1.94
C ARG A 44 -2.68 6.96 1.32
N MET A 45 -1.69 6.09 1.47
CA MET A 45 -1.78 4.69 1.03
C MET A 45 -2.94 3.94 1.70
N LEU A 46 -3.15 4.16 2.99
CA LEU A 46 -4.20 3.48 3.77
C LEU A 46 -5.61 3.98 3.48
N VAL A 47 -5.77 5.25 3.13
CA VAL A 47 -7.08 5.90 2.91
C VAL A 47 -7.43 6.07 1.43
N SER A 48 -6.68 5.43 0.53
CA SER A 48 -6.87 5.54 -0.92
C SER A 48 -6.73 6.98 -1.47
N ASP A 49 -5.92 7.83 -0.82
CA ASP A 49 -5.58 9.19 -1.27
C ASP A 49 -4.17 9.24 -1.88
N HIS A 50 -3.90 8.35 -2.84
CA HIS A 50 -2.58 8.20 -3.46
C HIS A 50 -2.63 8.34 -4.99
N PRO A 51 -1.50 8.68 -5.63
CA PRO A 51 -1.43 8.92 -7.07
C PRO A 51 -1.47 7.65 -7.93
N LEU A 52 -1.60 6.45 -7.37
CA LEU A 52 -1.61 5.20 -8.13
C LEU A 52 -2.87 5.05 -9.01
N ALA A 53 -2.75 4.33 -10.13
CA ALA A 53 -3.79 4.27 -11.16
C ALA A 53 -5.07 3.64 -10.65
N VAL A 54 -5.02 2.70 -9.70
CA VAL A 54 -6.23 2.12 -9.10
C VAL A 54 -7.18 3.16 -8.50
N GLU A 55 -6.65 4.28 -8.02
CA GLU A 55 -7.44 5.40 -7.48
C GLU A 55 -7.60 6.56 -8.48
N ARG A 56 -6.54 6.90 -9.24
CA ARG A 56 -6.59 8.04 -10.18
C ARG A 56 -7.42 7.77 -11.43
N LEU A 57 -7.48 6.51 -11.86
CA LEU A 57 -8.25 6.09 -13.03
C LEU A 57 -9.69 5.67 -12.69
N ARG A 58 -10.01 5.57 -11.39
CA ARG A 58 -11.33 5.18 -10.88
C ARG A 58 -12.44 6.17 -11.21
N TRP A 59 -12.12 7.45 -11.28
CA TRP A 59 -13.11 8.51 -11.42
C TRP A 59 -13.17 9.02 -12.86
N ALA A 60 -14.38 9.40 -13.28
CA ALA A 60 -14.57 10.13 -14.52
C ALA A 60 -13.90 11.50 -14.40
N LYS A 61 -13.27 11.95 -15.48
CA LYS A 61 -12.78 13.33 -15.65
C LYS A 61 -13.40 13.91 -16.91
N ARG A 62 -13.29 15.22 -17.08
CA ARG A 62 -13.71 15.89 -18.32
C ARG A 62 -13.02 15.19 -19.50
N TYR A 63 -13.81 14.66 -20.43
CA TYR A 63 -13.36 13.90 -21.62
C TYR A 63 -12.69 12.53 -21.35
N ARG A 64 -12.78 11.98 -20.13
CA ARG A 64 -12.27 10.64 -19.85
C ARG A 64 -13.24 9.83 -18.97
N PRO A 65 -13.81 8.72 -19.46
CA PRO A 65 -14.59 7.83 -18.61
C PRO A 65 -13.71 7.19 -17.52
N PRO A 66 -14.32 6.61 -16.48
CA PRO A 66 -13.62 5.72 -15.55
C PRO A 66 -12.97 4.54 -16.29
N VAL A 67 -11.75 4.18 -15.90
CA VAL A 67 -11.08 2.99 -16.45
C VAL A 67 -11.53 1.76 -15.64
N PRO A 68 -11.89 0.63 -16.29
CA PRO A 68 -12.17 -0.64 -15.64
C PRO A 68 -11.06 -1.05 -14.68
N TRP A 69 -11.38 -1.67 -13.54
CA TRP A 69 -10.41 -1.96 -12.48
C TRP A 69 -9.21 -2.78 -12.98
N HIS A 70 -9.46 -3.82 -13.79
CA HIS A 70 -8.43 -4.70 -14.34
C HIS A 70 -7.54 -4.02 -15.40
N GLU A 71 -7.91 -2.84 -15.90
CA GLU A 71 -7.13 -2.06 -16.86
C GLU A 71 -6.30 -0.95 -16.18
N ARG A 72 -6.38 -0.81 -14.85
CA ARG A 72 -5.62 0.20 -14.09
C ARG A 72 -4.20 -0.27 -13.81
N LEU A 73 -3.48 -0.56 -14.87
CA LEU A 73 -2.17 -1.21 -14.85
C LEU A 73 -1.08 -0.28 -14.30
N CYS A 74 -0.08 -0.88 -13.66
CA CYS A 74 1.12 -0.26 -13.16
C CYS A 74 1.79 0.50 -14.27
N ARG A 75 2.03 1.80 -14.05
CA ARG A 75 2.65 2.68 -15.06
C ARG A 75 4.09 2.30 -15.40
N LEU A 76 4.74 1.51 -14.54
CA LEU A 76 6.11 1.04 -14.75
C LEU A 76 6.11 -0.27 -15.57
N CYS A 77 5.51 -1.35 -15.04
CA CYS A 77 5.58 -2.67 -15.67
C CYS A 77 4.49 -2.92 -16.71
N ARG A 78 3.32 -2.28 -16.58
CA ARG A 78 2.11 -2.51 -17.41
C ARG A 78 1.54 -3.93 -17.35
N ASP A 79 2.00 -4.78 -16.43
CA ASP A 79 1.60 -6.20 -16.35
C ASP A 79 0.77 -6.55 -15.11
N ALA A 80 0.71 -5.66 -14.12
CA ALA A 80 -0.04 -5.83 -12.88
C ALA A 80 -0.80 -4.54 -12.54
N LEU A 81 -1.68 -4.57 -11.54
CA LEU A 81 -2.41 -3.36 -11.11
C LEU A 81 -1.47 -2.31 -10.51
N ASP A 82 -1.72 -1.03 -10.79
CA ASP A 82 -1.03 0.10 -10.13
C ASP A 82 -1.65 0.31 -8.74
N ASP A 83 -1.41 -0.63 -7.83
CA ASP A 83 -1.91 -0.59 -6.45
C ASP A 83 -0.80 -0.60 -5.41
N SER A 84 -1.17 -0.43 -4.14
CA SER A 84 -0.20 -0.28 -3.04
C SER A 84 0.64 -1.55 -2.83
N PRO A 85 0.06 -2.78 -2.76
CA PRO A 85 0.86 -4.01 -2.65
C PRO A 85 1.87 -4.17 -3.79
N HIS A 86 1.44 -4.01 -5.04
CA HIS A 86 2.33 -4.15 -6.19
C HIS A 86 3.46 -3.12 -6.18
N THR A 87 3.11 -1.85 -5.98
CA THR A 87 4.05 -0.73 -5.97
C THR A 87 5.09 -0.86 -4.85
N MET A 88 4.66 -1.27 -3.66
CA MET A 88 5.54 -1.35 -2.50
C MET A 88 6.36 -2.64 -2.46
N LEU A 89 5.82 -3.78 -2.87
CA LEU A 89 6.40 -5.09 -2.58
C LEU A 89 6.82 -5.92 -3.80
N GLU A 90 6.36 -5.60 -5.03
CA GLU A 90 6.56 -6.50 -6.18
C GLU A 90 7.24 -5.87 -7.40
N CYS A 91 6.84 -4.66 -7.80
CA CYS A 91 7.18 -4.12 -9.12
C CYS A 91 8.68 -4.08 -9.40
N SER A 92 9.17 -4.91 -10.32
CA SER A 92 10.59 -5.04 -10.67
C SER A 92 10.96 -4.38 -12.01
N ALA A 93 10.04 -3.62 -12.62
CA ALA A 93 10.24 -3.02 -13.94
C ALA A 93 11.27 -1.87 -13.98
N ALA A 94 11.70 -1.35 -12.82
CA ALA A 94 12.71 -0.32 -12.72
C ALA A 94 13.66 -0.59 -11.55
N ALA A 95 14.89 -0.09 -11.65
CA ALA A 95 15.91 -0.25 -10.61
C ALA A 95 15.51 0.45 -9.29
N ASP A 96 14.86 1.62 -9.37
CA ASP A 96 14.50 2.41 -8.18
C ASP A 96 13.58 1.63 -7.21
N PRO A 97 12.41 1.08 -7.60
CA PRO A 97 11.58 0.28 -6.71
C PRO A 97 12.29 -0.96 -6.15
N VAL A 98 13.14 -1.61 -6.95
CA VAL A 98 13.91 -2.79 -6.51
C VAL A 98 14.89 -2.40 -5.39
N ALA A 99 15.69 -1.36 -5.61
CA ALA A 99 16.65 -0.88 -4.63
C ALA A 99 15.97 -0.41 -3.32
N LEU A 100 14.81 0.25 -3.41
CA LEU A 100 14.02 0.62 -2.24
C LEU A 100 13.57 -0.60 -1.43
N ARG A 101 13.12 -1.66 -2.12
CA ARG A 101 12.72 -2.92 -1.47
C ARG A 101 13.91 -3.65 -0.86
N ASP A 102 15.06 -3.68 -1.50
CA ASP A 102 16.26 -4.32 -0.94
C ASP A 102 16.67 -3.67 0.38
N VAL A 103 16.67 -2.33 0.43
CA VAL A 103 16.92 -1.57 1.66
C VAL A 103 15.84 -1.84 2.71
N PHE A 104 14.58 -1.90 2.32
CA PHE A 104 13.46 -2.20 3.22
C PHE A 104 13.60 -3.60 3.82
N TRP A 105 13.76 -4.64 2.99
CA TRP A 105 13.88 -6.02 3.42
C TRP A 105 15.14 -6.27 4.25
N GLY A 106 16.25 -5.58 3.95
CA GLY A 106 17.46 -5.60 4.77
C GLY A 106 17.21 -5.11 6.20
N LYS A 107 16.29 -4.14 6.40
CA LYS A 107 15.94 -3.60 7.72
C LYS A 107 14.87 -4.42 8.45
N VAL A 108 13.91 -4.99 7.71
CA VAL A 108 12.81 -5.78 8.30
C VAL A 108 13.22 -7.24 8.53
N GLY A 109 14.30 -7.71 7.90
CA GLY A 109 14.64 -9.13 7.69
C GLY A 109 14.35 -10.10 8.84
N ALA A 110 14.73 -9.77 10.08
CA ALA A 110 14.49 -10.65 11.23
C ALA A 110 13.01 -10.79 11.60
N GLU A 111 12.23 -9.70 11.54
CA GLU A 111 10.78 -9.75 11.72
C GLU A 111 10.10 -10.40 10.52
N TRP A 112 10.51 -10.07 9.29
CA TRP A 112 9.95 -10.66 8.09
C TRP A 112 10.15 -12.18 8.04
N ALA A 113 11.31 -12.69 8.45
CA ALA A 113 11.58 -14.12 8.50
C ALA A 113 10.56 -14.91 9.33
N ARG A 114 9.96 -14.28 10.36
CA ARG A 114 8.92 -14.87 11.21
C ARG A 114 7.52 -14.79 10.60
N LEU A 115 7.28 -13.83 9.72
CA LEU A 115 5.96 -13.55 9.14
C LEU A 115 5.79 -14.15 7.74
N ARG A 116 6.88 -14.30 6.99
CA ARG A 116 6.84 -14.64 5.56
C ARG A 116 6.12 -15.94 5.24
N SER A 117 6.16 -16.93 6.13
CA SER A 117 5.47 -18.21 5.93
C SER A 117 3.95 -18.09 6.04
N ALA A 118 3.44 -17.03 6.69
CA ALA A 118 2.01 -16.74 6.76
C ALA A 118 1.53 -15.85 5.61
N ALA A 119 2.43 -15.23 4.85
CA ALA A 119 2.05 -14.40 3.71
C ALA A 119 1.63 -15.28 2.53
N HIS A 120 0.41 -15.06 2.02
CA HIS A 120 -0.15 -15.80 0.88
C HIS A 120 0.01 -15.05 -0.43
N ASP A 121 -0.07 -13.72 -0.34
CA ASP A 121 0.04 -12.80 -1.46
C ASP A 121 0.65 -11.46 -0.94
N PRO A 122 1.00 -10.53 -1.82
CA PRO A 122 1.62 -9.25 -1.46
C PRO A 122 0.72 -8.37 -0.61
N ALA A 123 -0.59 -8.44 -0.81
CA ALA A 123 -1.55 -7.63 -0.08
C ALA A 123 -1.64 -8.12 1.38
N HIS A 124 -1.67 -9.43 1.58
CA HIS A 124 -1.57 -10.07 2.89
C HIS A 124 -0.20 -9.83 3.52
N ALA A 125 0.90 -9.89 2.76
CA ALA A 125 2.23 -9.52 3.26
C ALA A 125 2.24 -8.09 3.82
N LEU A 126 1.68 -7.13 3.08
CA LEU A 126 1.59 -5.74 3.52
C LEU A 126 0.68 -5.58 4.75
N ALA A 127 -0.42 -6.33 4.83
CA ALA A 127 -1.27 -6.38 6.03
C ALA A 127 -0.52 -6.93 7.26
N LEU A 128 0.26 -8.00 7.11
CA LEU A 128 1.09 -8.57 8.18
C LEU A 128 2.15 -7.59 8.67
N LEU A 129 2.79 -6.84 7.76
CA LEU A 129 3.73 -5.78 8.11
C LEU A 129 3.01 -4.64 8.87
N MET A 130 1.83 -4.24 8.43
CA MET A 130 1.01 -3.22 9.08
C MET A 130 0.44 -3.65 10.43
N ALA A 131 0.32 -4.96 10.70
CA ALA A 131 -0.07 -5.48 11.99
C ALA A 131 1.02 -5.33 13.07
N ARG A 132 2.25 -4.94 12.70
CA ARG A 132 3.39 -4.77 13.62
C ARG A 132 3.72 -3.28 13.82
N PRO A 133 3.41 -2.69 14.99
CA PRO A 133 3.72 -1.29 15.26
C PRO A 133 5.21 -0.94 15.13
N SER A 134 6.11 -1.88 15.46
CA SER A 134 7.57 -1.72 15.30
C SER A 134 7.98 -1.45 13.85
N LEU A 135 7.21 -1.94 12.87
CA LEU A 135 7.51 -1.81 11.46
C LEU A 135 6.90 -0.58 10.79
N HIS A 136 5.99 0.14 11.46
CA HIS A 136 5.27 1.26 10.84
C HIS A 136 6.20 2.35 10.33
N GLY A 137 7.31 2.64 11.03
CA GLY A 137 8.30 3.61 10.54
C GLY A 137 8.97 3.18 9.23
N LEU A 138 9.29 1.90 9.08
CA LEU A 138 9.90 1.33 7.88
C LEU A 138 8.90 1.26 6.72
N VAL A 139 7.67 0.79 6.99
CA VAL A 139 6.61 0.73 5.99
C VAL A 139 6.22 2.13 5.53
N ALA A 140 6.18 3.11 6.43
CA ALA A 140 5.90 4.50 6.08
C ALA A 140 6.98 5.13 5.20
N LYS A 141 8.25 4.83 5.49
CA LYS A 141 9.36 5.26 4.63
C LYS A 141 9.25 4.62 3.24
N LEU A 142 9.02 3.31 3.15
CA LEU A 142 8.83 2.62 1.88
C LEU A 142 7.67 3.21 1.09
N ALA A 143 6.53 3.49 1.74
CA ALA A 143 5.38 4.13 1.11
C ALA A 143 5.73 5.51 0.54
N TYR A 144 6.47 6.32 1.30
CA TYR A 144 6.93 7.64 0.84
C TYR A 144 7.84 7.51 -0.38
N ASP A 145 8.90 6.72 -0.29
CA ASP A 145 9.87 6.58 -1.38
C ASP A 145 9.23 6.00 -2.65
N ALA A 146 8.35 5.00 -2.50
CA ALA A 146 7.63 4.41 -3.63
C ALA A 146 6.71 5.44 -4.31
N LEU A 147 5.99 6.27 -3.55
CA LEU A 147 5.16 7.33 -4.13
C LEU A 147 6.01 8.38 -4.86
N GLU A 148 7.18 8.72 -4.35
CA GLU A 148 8.11 9.65 -5.02
C GLU A 148 8.59 9.09 -6.37
N VAL A 149 8.89 7.78 -6.45
CA VAL A 149 9.25 7.13 -7.72
C VAL A 149 8.07 7.18 -8.70
N TYR A 150 6.89 6.75 -8.26
CA TYR A 150 5.73 6.65 -9.15
C TYR A 150 5.18 8.02 -9.57
N ALA A 151 5.36 9.06 -8.75
CA ALA A 151 4.97 10.43 -9.10
C ALA A 151 5.76 11.00 -10.30
N ARG A 152 6.95 10.46 -10.59
CA ARG A 152 7.78 10.88 -11.74
C ARG A 152 7.31 10.31 -13.07
N VAL A 153 6.47 9.27 -13.04
CA VAL A 153 5.96 8.63 -14.24
C VAL A 153 4.48 8.99 -14.41
N PRO A 154 4.07 9.51 -15.59
CA PRO A 154 2.68 9.89 -15.81
C PRO A 154 1.73 8.69 -15.77
N ILE A 155 0.46 8.98 -15.45
CA ILE A 155 -0.70 8.10 -15.61
C ILE A 155 -1.42 8.46 -16.90
#